data_AF-A0A2H8TYD9-F1
#
_entry.id   AF-A0A2H8TYD9-F1
#
_cell.length_a   1.000
_cell.length_b   1.000
_cell.length_c   1.000
_cell.angle_alpha   90.00
_cell.angle_beta   90.00
_cell.angle_gamma   90.00
#
_symmetry.space_group_name_H-M   'P 1'
#
loop_
_entity.id
_entity.type
_entity.pdbx_description
1 polymer ?
#
loop_
_entity_poly.entity_id
_entity_poly.type
_entity_poly.pdbx_seq_one_letter_code
_entity_poly.pdbx_strand_id
1 'polypeptide(L)'
;MSSNKDNRTFEKLKQFFRINRGGPNLGALRVKDDYTLTEDQGLKISSESSIHTRIKAIEELAEIAKSHRLEENAVASLWLRVHDLFSHHVPKEQRHLVFNLIRSIILGQFGNLGMLRKHFFNFIKSHTIAEDISYRLNIVVIICM
;
A
#
# COMPACT_ATOMS: atom_id res chain seq x y z
N MET A 1 -50.75 -34.29 5.48
CA MET A 1 -50.06 -33.81 6.69
C MET A 1 -48.56 -33.79 6.42
N SER A 2 -48.00 -32.67 5.93
CA SER A 2 -46.56 -32.57 5.63
C SER A 2 -46.05 -31.16 5.89
N SER A 3 -45.82 -30.84 7.18
CA SER A 3 -45.31 -29.52 7.59
C SER A 3 -44.28 -29.60 8.73
N ASN A 4 -43.69 -30.78 8.98
CA ASN A 4 -42.80 -30.96 10.13
C ASN A 4 -41.32 -31.18 9.75
N LYS A 5 -41.01 -31.52 8.49
CA LYS A 5 -39.63 -31.79 8.05
C LYS A 5 -38.88 -30.52 7.65
N ASP A 6 -39.57 -29.55 7.06
CA ASP A 6 -38.96 -28.32 6.55
C ASP A 6 -38.60 -27.34 7.67
N ASN A 7 -39.42 -27.28 8.73
CA ASN A 7 -39.12 -26.47 9.91
C ASN A 7 -37.83 -26.92 10.62
N ARG A 8 -37.57 -28.23 10.71
CA ARG A 8 -36.34 -28.74 11.36
C ARG A 8 -35.09 -28.36 10.59
N THR A 9 -35.18 -28.31 9.27
CA THR A 9 -34.06 -27.94 8.38
C THR A 9 -33.82 -26.43 8.43
N PHE A 10 -34.90 -25.64 8.47
CA PHE A 10 -34.83 -24.18 8.56
C PHE A 10 -34.34 -23.70 9.93
N GLU A 11 -34.71 -24.38 11.01
CA GLU A 11 -34.21 -24.09 12.36
C GLU A 11 -32.71 -24.42 12.51
N LYS A 12 -32.22 -25.49 11.87
CA LYS A 12 -30.77 -25.76 11.78
C LYS A 12 -30.05 -24.64 11.02
N LEU A 13 -30.60 -24.14 9.91
CA LEU A 13 -30.03 -23.01 9.18
C LEU A 13 -30.00 -21.73 10.01
N LYS A 14 -31.09 -21.38 10.71
CA LYS A 14 -31.11 -20.23 11.62
C LYS A 14 -30.11 -20.36 12.77
N GLN A 15 -29.87 -21.57 13.26
CA GLN A 15 -28.84 -21.83 14.27
C GLN A 15 -27.44 -21.51 13.72
N PHE A 16 -27.16 -21.76 12.44
CA PHE A 16 -25.93 -21.33 11.79
C PHE A 16 -25.83 -19.81 11.63
N PHE A 17 -26.93 -19.10 11.37
CA PHE A 17 -26.93 -17.64 11.21
C PHE A 17 -26.95 -16.84 12.52
N ARG A 18 -27.21 -17.48 13.68
CA ARG A 18 -27.27 -16.82 14.99
C ARG A 18 -25.95 -16.85 15.78
N ILE A 19 -24.88 -17.42 15.24
CA ILE A 19 -23.55 -17.52 15.90
C ILE A 19 -22.72 -16.26 15.62
N ASN A 20 -23.23 -15.07 15.95
CA ASN A 20 -22.37 -13.88 15.97
C ASN A 20 -22.78 -12.83 17.02
N ARG A 21 -23.04 -13.28 18.25
CA ARG A 21 -23.00 -12.42 19.44
C ARG A 21 -22.20 -13.09 20.55
N GLY A 22 -20.90 -12.75 20.61
CA GLY A 22 -20.04 -12.84 21.80
C GLY A 22 -19.36 -14.19 22.04
N GLY A 23 -18.06 -14.30 21.73
CA GLY A 23 -17.18 -15.38 22.21
C GLY A 23 -15.95 -15.60 21.32
N PRO A 24 -14.74 -15.80 21.89
CA PRO A 24 -13.48 -15.56 21.20
C PRO A 24 -13.01 -16.74 20.33
N ASN A 25 -12.33 -16.41 19.22
CA ASN A 25 -11.44 -17.28 18.44
C ASN A 25 -12.06 -18.54 17.80
N LEU A 26 -12.80 -18.34 16.70
CA LEU A 26 -12.90 -19.36 15.66
C LEU A 26 -12.91 -18.70 14.27
N GLY A 27 -11.76 -18.74 13.58
CA GLY A 27 -11.68 -18.72 12.12
C GLY A 27 -12.28 -17.54 11.34
N ALA A 28 -12.58 -16.40 11.97
CA ALA A 28 -12.87 -15.19 11.23
C ALA A 28 -11.67 -14.90 10.34
N LEU A 29 -11.89 -14.86 9.03
CA LEU A 29 -11.02 -14.23 8.05
C LEU A 29 -10.69 -12.85 8.63
N ARG A 30 -9.58 -12.72 9.38
CA ARG A 30 -9.09 -11.43 9.83
C ARG A 30 -8.65 -10.77 8.53
N VAL A 31 -9.57 -10.05 7.91
CA VAL A 31 -9.22 -8.97 7.00
C VAL A 31 -8.29 -8.12 7.86
N LYS A 32 -6.99 -8.26 7.61
CA LYS A 32 -5.99 -7.48 8.31
C LYS A 32 -6.38 -6.03 8.03
N ASP A 33 -6.67 -5.26 9.06
CA ASP A 33 -7.10 -3.88 8.88
C ASP A 33 -6.08 -3.14 8.03
N ASP A 34 -6.57 -2.29 7.14
CA ASP A 34 -5.71 -1.49 6.29
C ASP A 34 -4.87 -0.56 7.16
N TYR A 35 -3.61 -0.39 6.76
CA TYR A 35 -2.71 0.52 7.42
C TYR A 35 -3.11 1.96 7.11
N THR A 36 -3.53 2.68 8.14
CA THR A 36 -3.83 4.12 8.07
C THR A 36 -2.56 4.95 8.18
N LEU A 37 -2.33 5.83 7.22
CA LEU A 37 -1.21 6.76 7.25
C LEU A 37 -1.58 7.94 8.15
N THR A 38 -0.92 8.03 9.31
CA THR A 38 -1.17 9.13 10.24
C THR A 38 -0.64 10.47 9.71
N GLU A 39 -1.27 11.59 10.11
CA GLU A 39 -0.80 12.91 9.68
C GLU A 39 0.63 13.20 10.16
N ASP A 40 1.02 12.74 11.36
CA ASP A 40 2.38 12.86 11.88
C ASP A 40 3.41 12.18 10.95
N GLN A 41 3.10 10.98 10.46
CA GLN A 41 3.95 10.31 9.48
C GLN A 41 3.98 11.05 8.14
N GLY A 42 2.84 11.57 7.70
CA GLY A 42 2.74 12.43 6.53
C GLY A 42 3.63 13.68 6.64
N LEU A 43 3.68 14.32 7.81
CA LEU A 43 4.51 15.49 8.07
C LEU A 43 6.00 15.14 8.03
N LYS A 44 6.40 13.99 8.60
CA LYS A 44 7.80 13.52 8.62
C LYS A 44 8.39 13.28 7.22
N ILE A 45 7.58 12.89 6.24
CA ILE A 45 8.03 12.69 4.85
C ILE A 45 7.89 13.93 3.97
N SER A 46 7.19 14.96 4.41
CA SER A 46 6.93 16.17 3.61
C SER A 46 8.18 17.03 3.39
N SER A 47 8.12 17.95 2.43
CA SER A 47 9.18 18.92 2.12
C SER A 47 9.56 19.82 3.30
N GLU A 48 8.66 19.99 4.27
CA GLU A 48 8.87 20.83 5.45
C GLU A 48 9.78 20.17 6.50
N SER A 49 9.96 18.84 6.40
CA SER A 49 10.83 18.09 7.30
C SER A 49 12.29 18.12 6.84
N SER A 50 13.22 18.06 7.80
CA SER A 50 14.64 17.91 7.49
C SER A 50 14.89 16.66 6.65
N ILE A 51 15.87 16.70 5.74
CA ILE A 51 16.16 15.57 4.85
C ILE A 51 16.46 14.28 5.63
N HIS A 52 17.13 14.37 6.78
CA HIS A 52 17.42 13.22 7.63
C HIS A 52 16.15 12.60 8.22
N THR A 53 15.18 13.43 8.65
CA THR A 53 13.86 12.96 9.11
C THR A 53 13.11 12.26 7.98
N ARG A 54 13.11 12.88 6.79
CA ARG A 54 12.45 12.32 5.60
C ARG A 54 13.01 10.96 5.23
N ILE A 55 14.35 10.81 5.24
CA ILE A 55 15.01 9.55 4.90
C ILE A 55 14.50 8.41 5.78
N LYS A 56 14.55 8.57 7.10
CA LYS A 56 14.11 7.53 8.05
C LYS A 56 12.64 7.19 7.87
N ALA A 57 11.79 8.20 7.76
CA ALA A 57 10.36 8.00 7.60
C ALA A 57 10.00 7.30 6.27
N ILE A 58 10.72 7.60 5.17
CA ILE A 58 10.53 6.93 3.88
C ILE A 58 10.98 5.46 3.96
N GLU A 59 12.08 5.16 4.64
CA GLU A 59 12.54 3.78 4.84
C GLU A 59 11.52 2.95 5.62
N GLU A 60 11.02 3.49 6.74
CA GLU A 60 9.97 2.85 7.55
C GLU A 60 8.70 2.59 6.72
N LEU A 61 8.25 3.60 5.97
CA LEU A 61 7.06 3.48 5.12
C LEU A 61 7.25 2.52 3.94
N ALA A 62 8.47 2.36 3.43
CA ALA A 62 8.75 1.36 2.40
C ALA A 62 8.53 -0.07 2.94
N GLU A 63 8.96 -0.36 4.17
CA GLU A 63 8.72 -1.67 4.79
C GLU A 63 7.23 -1.91 5.09
N ILE A 64 6.53 -0.86 5.54
CA ILE A 64 5.07 -0.91 5.77
C ILE A 64 4.33 -1.16 4.46
N ALA A 65 4.60 -0.38 3.42
CA ALA A 65 3.95 -0.48 2.12
C ALA A 65 4.20 -1.82 1.41
N LYS A 66 5.29 -2.52 1.77
CA LYS A 66 5.57 -3.87 1.27
C LYS A 66 4.79 -4.96 2.00
N SER A 67 4.47 -4.76 3.28
CA SER A 67 4.01 -5.81 4.20
C SER A 67 2.55 -5.67 4.67
N HIS A 68 1.97 -4.48 4.49
CA HIS A 68 0.63 -4.13 4.93
C HIS A 68 -0.12 -3.47 3.78
N ARG A 69 -1.39 -3.86 3.59
CA ARG A 69 -2.27 -3.15 2.67
C ARG A 69 -2.47 -1.74 3.21
N LEU A 70 -2.24 -0.73 2.39
CA LEU A 70 -2.45 0.66 2.76
C LEU A 70 -3.93 1.01 2.56
N GLU A 71 -4.43 1.96 3.35
CA GLU A 71 -5.77 2.51 3.16
C GLU A 71 -5.94 3.19 1.79
N GLU A 72 -7.20 3.45 1.43
CA GLU A 72 -7.53 4.14 0.20
C GLU A 72 -6.83 5.52 0.13
N ASN A 73 -6.32 5.88 -1.04
CA ASN A 73 -5.59 7.13 -1.29
C ASN A 73 -4.24 7.31 -0.57
N ALA A 74 -3.83 6.42 0.33
CA ALA A 74 -2.55 6.53 1.02
C ALA A 74 -1.36 6.57 0.05
N VAL A 75 -1.36 5.73 -0.99
CA VAL A 75 -0.29 5.71 -2.01
C VAL A 75 -0.21 7.06 -2.75
N ALA A 76 -1.35 7.65 -3.10
CA ALA A 76 -1.39 8.94 -3.77
C ALA A 76 -0.88 10.06 -2.84
N SER A 77 -1.29 10.05 -1.57
CA SER A 77 -0.80 10.99 -0.54
C SER A 77 0.71 10.88 -0.33
N LEU A 78 1.24 9.65 -0.21
CA LEU A 78 2.67 9.39 -0.12
C LEU A 78 3.42 9.97 -1.32
N TRP A 79 2.94 9.69 -2.54
CA TRP A 79 3.55 10.18 -3.76
C TRP A 79 3.68 11.70 -3.79
N LEU A 80 2.60 12.42 -3.46
CA LEU A 80 2.58 13.88 -3.43
C LEU A 80 3.63 14.47 -2.48
N ARG A 81 3.98 13.75 -1.41
CA ARG A 81 4.93 14.20 -0.38
C ARG A 81 6.39 13.84 -0.68
N VAL A 82 6.67 12.95 -1.63
CA VAL A 82 8.03 12.44 -1.90
C VAL A 82 8.51 12.67 -3.34
N HIS A 83 7.62 13.02 -4.27
CA HIS A 83 7.99 13.15 -5.69
C HIS A 83 9.00 14.29 -5.96
N ASP A 84 9.07 15.29 -5.08
CA ASP A 84 10.06 16.39 -5.13
C ASP A 84 11.50 15.88 -5.07
N LEU A 85 11.72 14.75 -4.39
CA LEU A 85 13.02 14.12 -4.26
C LEU A 85 13.55 13.53 -5.58
N PHE A 86 12.79 13.54 -6.68
CA PHE A 86 13.30 13.15 -8.01
C PHE A 86 13.92 14.30 -8.81
N SER A 87 13.99 15.51 -8.25
CA SER A 87 14.63 16.64 -8.91
C SER A 87 16.09 16.35 -9.26
N HIS A 88 16.58 16.88 -10.40
CA HIS A 88 17.97 16.74 -10.85
C HIS A 88 19.00 17.29 -9.86
N HIS A 89 18.58 18.18 -8.94
CA HIS A 89 19.45 18.76 -7.92
C HIS A 89 19.51 17.94 -6.62
N VAL A 90 18.62 16.97 -6.46
CA VAL A 90 18.60 16.09 -5.30
C VAL A 90 19.68 15.03 -5.49
N PRO A 91 20.52 14.73 -4.48
CA PRO A 91 21.57 13.74 -4.65
C PRO A 91 21.00 12.34 -4.91
N LYS A 92 21.79 11.54 -5.61
CA LYS A 92 21.42 10.21 -6.11
C LYS A 92 20.81 9.33 -5.04
N GLU A 93 21.40 9.30 -3.86
CA GLU A 93 21.04 8.45 -2.74
C GLU A 93 19.58 8.70 -2.31
N GLN A 94 19.16 9.97 -2.26
CA GLN A 94 17.80 10.33 -1.88
C GLN A 94 16.80 10.03 -3.01
N ARG A 95 17.18 10.17 -4.28
CA ARG A 95 16.32 9.75 -5.39
C ARG A 95 16.11 8.24 -5.39
N HIS A 96 17.20 7.49 -5.19
CA HIS A 96 17.21 6.03 -5.08
C HIS A 96 16.37 5.52 -3.90
N LEU A 97 16.37 6.24 -2.78
CA LEU A 97 15.50 5.96 -1.66
C LEU A 97 14.02 5.99 -2.07
N VAL A 98 13.59 6.99 -2.86
CA VAL A 98 12.20 7.06 -3.32
C VAL A 98 11.90 5.99 -4.37
N PHE A 99 12.85 5.62 -5.24
CA PHE A 99 12.69 4.45 -6.09
C PHE A 99 12.43 3.17 -5.28
N ASN A 100 13.12 2.98 -4.16
CA ASN A 100 12.88 1.84 -3.27
C ASN A 100 11.47 1.87 -2.66
N LEU A 101 11.00 3.05 -2.25
CA LEU A 101 9.61 3.21 -1.78
C LEU A 101 8.61 2.83 -2.88
N ILE A 102 8.78 3.33 -4.12
CA ILE A 102 7.91 2.98 -5.26
C ILE A 102 7.93 1.47 -5.50
N ARG A 103 9.11 0.84 -5.45
CA ARG A 103 9.24 -0.61 -5.58
C ARG A 103 8.42 -1.33 -4.51
N SER A 104 8.56 -0.96 -3.24
CA SER A 104 7.83 -1.56 -2.13
C SER A 104 6.31 -1.39 -2.28
N ILE A 105 5.87 -0.20 -2.70
CA ILE A 105 4.46 0.09 -3.01
C ILE A 105 3.96 -0.83 -4.13
N ILE A 106 4.69 -0.97 -5.24
CA ILE A 106 4.25 -1.82 -6.36
C ILE A 106 4.16 -3.28 -5.93
N LEU A 107 5.16 -3.79 -5.19
CA LEU A 107 5.17 -5.17 -4.75
C LEU A 107 4.08 -5.49 -3.70
N GLY A 108 3.85 -4.59 -2.75
CA GLY A 108 2.88 -4.83 -1.68
C GLY A 108 1.44 -4.43 -2.02
N GLN A 109 1.25 -3.46 -2.91
CA GLN A 109 -0.07 -2.86 -3.19
C GLN A 109 -0.58 -3.15 -4.60
N PHE A 110 0.09 -4.00 -5.39
CA PHE A 110 -0.17 -4.17 -6.83
C PHE A 110 -1.65 -4.26 -7.21
N GLY A 111 -2.41 -5.11 -6.49
CA GLY A 111 -3.84 -5.32 -6.73
C GLY A 111 -4.74 -4.10 -6.53
N ASN A 112 -4.28 -3.11 -5.75
CA ASN A 112 -5.04 -1.93 -5.36
C ASN A 112 -4.53 -0.64 -6.04
N LEU A 113 -3.48 -0.70 -6.86
CA LEU A 113 -2.89 0.50 -7.45
C LEU A 113 -3.74 1.12 -8.58
N GLY A 114 -4.59 0.35 -9.27
CA GLY A 114 -5.47 0.87 -10.33
C GLY A 114 -4.71 1.74 -11.35
N MET A 115 -5.15 2.99 -11.52
CA MET A 115 -4.53 3.98 -12.43
C MET A 115 -3.16 4.49 -11.97
N LEU A 116 -2.80 4.34 -10.68
CA LEU A 116 -1.47 4.71 -10.20
C LEU A 116 -0.36 3.89 -10.85
N ARG A 117 -0.65 2.68 -11.33
CA ARG A 117 0.31 1.91 -12.13
C ARG A 117 0.71 2.66 -13.41
N LYS A 118 -0.27 3.20 -14.13
CA LYS A 118 -0.03 4.01 -15.34
C LYS A 118 0.73 5.30 -14.98
N HIS A 119 0.36 5.94 -13.87
CA HIS A 119 1.05 7.13 -13.38
C HIS A 119 2.54 6.85 -13.10
N PHE A 120 2.85 5.85 -12.28
CA PHE A 120 4.23 5.46 -11.99
C PHE A 120 4.98 5.04 -13.26
N PHE A 121 4.36 4.24 -14.13
CA PHE A 121 4.99 3.84 -15.41
C PHE A 121 5.39 5.07 -16.25
N ASN A 122 4.46 6.02 -16.43
CA ASN A 122 4.74 7.23 -17.19
C ASN A 122 5.83 8.08 -16.54
N PHE A 123 5.79 8.24 -15.22
CA PHE A 123 6.80 8.97 -14.47
C PHE A 123 8.21 8.37 -14.68
N ILE A 124 8.35 7.05 -14.50
CA ILE A 124 9.62 6.33 -14.66
C ILE A 124 10.13 6.40 -16.11
N LYS A 125 9.22 6.34 -17.08
CA LYS A 125 9.54 6.50 -18.50
C LYS A 125 10.07 7.91 -18.79
N SER A 126 9.47 8.95 -18.21
CA SER A 126 9.90 10.34 -18.39
C SER A 126 11.15 10.73 -17.61
N HIS A 127 11.53 9.97 -16.58
CA HIS A 127 12.72 10.25 -15.78
C HIS A 127 14.00 10.01 -16.59
N THR A 128 14.81 11.03 -16.89
CA THR A 128 15.95 10.91 -17.84
C THR A 128 17.33 10.83 -17.20
N ILE A 129 17.42 10.81 -15.86
CA ILE A 129 18.70 10.78 -15.16
C ILE A 129 19.41 9.43 -15.38
N ALA A 130 20.63 9.49 -15.90
CA ALA A 130 21.39 8.31 -16.35
C ALA A 130 21.77 7.36 -15.20
N GLU A 131 22.18 7.91 -14.05
CA GLU A 131 22.60 7.11 -12.88
C GLU A 131 21.45 6.31 -12.23
N ASP A 132 20.20 6.67 -12.55
CA ASP A 132 19.00 6.04 -12.02
C ASP A 132 18.51 4.87 -12.90
N ILE A 133 19.20 4.57 -14.02
CA ILE A 133 18.75 3.61 -15.04
C ILE A 133 18.42 2.22 -14.47
N SER A 134 19.26 1.71 -13.56
CA SER A 134 19.05 0.40 -12.95
C SER A 134 17.75 0.34 -12.14
N TYR A 135 17.44 1.40 -11.40
CA TYR A 135 16.21 1.51 -10.63
C TYR A 135 14.99 1.66 -11.54
N ARG A 136 15.09 2.51 -12.58
CA ARG A 136 14.01 2.67 -13.57
C ARG A 136 13.65 1.36 -14.24
N LEU A 137 14.64 0.61 -14.75
CA LEU A 137 14.41 -0.68 -15.40
C LEU A 137 13.78 -1.67 -14.42
N ASN A 138 14.24 -1.69 -13.18
CA ASN A 138 13.66 -2.56 -12.17
C ASN A 138 12.18 -2.25 -11.90
N ILE A 139 11.81 -0.97 -11.79
CA ILE A 139 10.40 -0.56 -11.63
C ILE A 139 9.57 -0.94 -12.86
N VAL A 140 10.08 -0.72 -14.08
CA VAL A 140 9.36 -1.08 -15.32
C VAL A 140 9.09 -2.58 -15.40
N VAL A 141 10.02 -3.43 -14.95
CA VAL A 141 9.81 -4.87 -14.89
C VAL A 141 8.66 -5.22 -13.94
N ILE A 142 8.71 -4.75 -12.69
CA ILE A 142 7.72 -5.13 -11.67
C ILE A 142 6.33 -4.53 -11.90
N ILE A 143 6.22 -3.40 -12.60
CA ILE A 143 4.93 -2.75 -12.83
C ILE A 143 4.14 -3.37 -14.01
N CYS A 144 4.86 -4.03 -14.91
CA CYS A 144 4.32 -4.66 -16.11
C CYS A 144 4.05 -6.16 -15.97
N MET A 145 4.60 -6.82 -14.94
CA MET A 145 4.32 -8.21 -14.58
C MET A 145 3.08 -8.30 -13.70
#